data_AF-A0A0Q9LBA4-F1
#
_entry.id   AF-A0A0Q9LBA4-F1
#
_cell.length_a   1.000
_cell.length_b   1.000
_cell.length_c   1.000
_cell.angle_alpha   90.00
_cell.angle_beta   90.00
_cell.angle_gamma   90.00
#
_symmetry.space_group_name_H-M   'P 1'
#
loop_
_entity.id
_entity.type
_entity.pdbx_description
1 polymer ?
#
loop_
_entity_poly.entity_id
_entity_poly.type
_entity_poly.pdbx_seq_one_letter_code
_entity_poly.pdbx_strand_id
1 'polypeptide(L)'
;MSEFSESYHLYTNNPKEAISLINESGKKGYVFKESNGWVTFVIKGSEFNSDPAIVENNMGILLHYVYAEDHGWAAKIFKGNELVFDYSCEWDEDFLVQKNIFNMEIIKELFKNQSINIEEFEKCFEIDSEEEWFDLENPPAYQFAENIGLVNYAWISVDYVSQDEVPGEFTVID
;
A
#
# COMPACT_ATOMS: atom_id res chain seq x y z
N MET A 1 2.14 21.58 -2.37
CA MET A 1 1.14 20.54 -2.66
C MET A 1 1.39 19.47 -1.64
N SER A 2 0.35 19.07 -0.93
CA SER A 2 0.41 17.94 0.01
C SER A 2 0.55 16.64 -0.77
N GLU A 3 1.37 15.71 -0.29
CA GLU A 3 1.50 14.41 -0.92
C GLU A 3 0.28 13.52 -0.70
N PHE A 4 -0.09 12.78 -1.75
CA PHE A 4 -1.06 11.71 -1.67
C PHE A 4 -0.62 10.44 -2.42
N SER A 5 -0.83 9.28 -1.81
CA SER A 5 -0.65 7.98 -2.45
C SER A 5 -1.79 7.04 -2.08
N GLU A 6 -2.34 6.35 -3.08
CA GLU A 6 -3.30 5.26 -2.94
C GLU A 6 -2.98 4.23 -4.02
N SER A 7 -2.50 3.08 -3.58
CA SER A 7 -2.04 2.04 -4.48
C SER A 7 -2.22 0.64 -3.91
N TYR A 8 -2.29 -0.31 -4.83
CA TYR A 8 -2.24 -1.72 -4.53
C TYR A 8 -0.88 -2.28 -4.92
N HIS A 9 -0.38 -3.24 -4.16
CA HIS A 9 0.85 -3.96 -4.44
C HIS A 9 0.58 -5.45 -4.35
N LEU A 10 0.63 -6.13 -5.49
CA LEU A 10 0.51 -7.58 -5.56
C LEU A 10 1.91 -8.19 -5.46
N TYR A 11 2.10 -9.11 -4.51
CA TYR A 11 3.36 -9.81 -4.34
C TYR A 11 3.50 -10.90 -5.41
N THR A 12 4.13 -10.55 -6.52
CA THR A 12 4.35 -11.41 -7.69
C THR A 12 5.52 -10.90 -8.53
N ASN A 13 6.14 -11.82 -9.26
CA ASN A 13 7.18 -11.48 -10.25
C ASN A 13 6.59 -11.28 -11.67
N ASN A 14 5.27 -11.34 -11.81
CA ASN A 14 4.59 -11.40 -13.11
C ASN A 14 3.49 -10.33 -13.22
N PRO A 15 3.75 -9.19 -13.88
CA PRO A 15 2.78 -8.11 -14.04
C PRO A 15 1.44 -8.54 -14.66
N LYS A 16 1.40 -9.64 -15.42
CA LYS A 16 0.16 -10.18 -15.98
C LYS A 16 -0.84 -10.61 -14.92
N GLU A 17 -0.39 -10.98 -13.72
CA GLU A 17 -1.29 -11.37 -12.63
C GLU A 17 -2.06 -10.17 -12.08
N ALA A 18 -1.43 -9.01 -11.93
CA ALA A 18 -2.13 -7.77 -11.57
C ALA A 18 -3.08 -7.32 -12.69
N ILE A 19 -2.68 -7.47 -13.95
CA ILE A 19 -3.54 -7.19 -15.11
C ILE A 19 -4.79 -8.09 -15.10
N SER A 20 -4.61 -9.40 -14.89
CA SER A 20 -5.74 -10.34 -14.77
C SER A 20 -6.64 -9.97 -13.59
N LEU A 21 -6.06 -9.66 -12.43
CA LEU A 21 -6.81 -9.26 -11.24
C LEU A 21 -7.71 -8.05 -11.50
N ILE A 22 -7.18 -6.99 -12.13
CA ILE A 22 -7.96 -5.80 -12.47
C ILE A 22 -9.10 -6.14 -13.44
N ASN A 23 -8.81 -6.91 -14.49
CA ASN A 23 -9.80 -7.30 -15.50
C ASN A 23 -10.92 -8.19 -14.92
N GLU A 24 -10.56 -9.19 -14.12
CA GLU A 24 -11.51 -10.10 -13.46
C GLU A 24 -12.38 -9.37 -12.44
N SER A 25 -11.86 -8.31 -11.83
CA SER A 25 -12.60 -7.41 -10.95
C SER A 25 -13.50 -6.40 -11.70
N GLY A 26 -13.48 -6.40 -13.04
CA GLY A 26 -14.21 -5.44 -13.86
C GLY A 26 -13.74 -3.98 -13.67
N LYS A 27 -12.51 -3.80 -13.20
CA LYS A 27 -11.92 -2.48 -12.93
C LYS A 27 -11.06 -2.03 -14.10
N LYS A 28 -10.70 -0.75 -14.04
CA LYS A 28 -9.76 -0.09 -14.94
C LYS A 28 -8.66 0.51 -14.11
N GLY A 29 -7.49 0.72 -14.69
CA GLY A 29 -6.36 1.19 -13.90
C GLY A 29 -5.05 1.21 -14.66
N TYR A 30 -3.98 1.22 -13.90
CA TYR A 30 -2.62 1.26 -14.41
C TYR A 30 -1.77 0.27 -13.64
N VAL A 31 -0.94 -0.49 -14.34
CA VAL A 31 -0.07 -1.52 -13.76
C VAL A 31 1.39 -1.17 -14.06
N PHE A 32 2.18 -1.00 -13.01
CA PHE A 32 3.61 -0.73 -13.11
C PHE A 32 4.40 -2.01 -13.40
N LYS A 33 5.65 -1.85 -13.82
CA LYS A 33 6.59 -2.98 -13.89
C LYS A 33 6.81 -3.58 -12.50
N GLU A 34 7.17 -4.85 -12.50
CA GLU A 34 7.62 -5.54 -11.30
C GLU A 34 8.88 -4.89 -10.74
N SER A 35 8.97 -4.80 -9.42
CA SER A 35 10.18 -4.39 -8.70
C SER A 35 10.19 -5.04 -7.32
N ASN A 36 11.29 -5.72 -6.99
CA ASN A 36 11.51 -6.38 -5.69
C ASN A 36 10.42 -7.39 -5.28
N GLY A 37 9.81 -8.08 -6.25
CA GLY A 37 8.72 -9.02 -6.02
C GLY A 37 7.35 -8.38 -5.88
N TRP A 38 7.24 -7.08 -6.16
CA TRP A 38 5.98 -6.35 -6.14
C TRP A 38 5.59 -5.85 -7.51
N VAL A 39 4.33 -6.03 -7.85
CA VAL A 39 3.67 -5.33 -8.96
C VAL A 39 2.71 -4.33 -8.37
N THR A 40 3.01 -3.05 -8.57
CA THR A 40 2.15 -1.94 -8.12
C THR A 40 1.08 -1.68 -9.16
N PHE A 41 -0.14 -1.38 -8.71
CA PHE A 41 -1.21 -0.93 -9.58
C PHE A 41 -2.14 0.04 -8.86
N VAL A 42 -2.80 0.89 -9.63
CA VAL A 42 -3.84 1.81 -9.14
C VAL A 42 -5.11 1.58 -9.97
N ILE A 43 -6.27 1.74 -9.34
CA ILE A 43 -7.58 1.53 -9.97
C ILE A 43 -8.34 2.86 -10.08
N LYS A 44 -9.12 3.01 -11.16
CA LYS A 44 -9.99 4.18 -11.36
C LYS A 44 -11.23 4.11 -10.47
N GLY A 45 -11.58 5.23 -9.85
CA GLY A 45 -12.74 5.35 -8.97
C GLY A 45 -12.56 4.69 -7.59
N SER A 46 -11.32 4.58 -7.10
CA SER A 46 -11.05 4.15 -5.72
C SER A 46 -11.50 5.22 -4.73
N GLU A 47 -11.91 4.80 -3.53
CA GLU A 47 -12.46 5.67 -2.48
C GLU A 47 -11.69 5.51 -1.15
N PHE A 48 -10.35 5.56 -1.18
CA PHE A 48 -9.44 5.39 -0.03
C PHE A 48 -9.53 4.04 0.70
N ASN A 49 -10.50 3.20 0.33
CA ASN A 49 -10.74 1.89 0.89
C ASN A 49 -10.39 0.82 -0.13
N SER A 50 -9.95 -0.33 0.37
CA SER A 50 -9.72 -1.50 -0.47
C SER A 50 -11.00 -1.90 -1.20
N ASP A 51 -10.96 -1.96 -2.52
CA ASP A 51 -12.11 -2.28 -3.37
C ASP A 51 -12.51 -3.74 -3.21
N PRO A 52 -13.77 -4.05 -2.84
CA PRO A 52 -14.20 -5.42 -2.60
C PRO A 52 -14.00 -6.33 -3.80
N ALA A 53 -14.17 -5.84 -5.04
CA ALA A 53 -13.99 -6.68 -6.22
C ALA A 53 -12.53 -7.08 -6.42
N ILE A 54 -11.59 -6.16 -6.14
CA ILE A 54 -10.15 -6.47 -6.18
C ILE A 54 -9.80 -7.51 -5.10
N VAL A 55 -10.31 -7.33 -3.88
CA VAL A 55 -10.04 -8.27 -2.78
C VAL A 55 -10.64 -9.65 -3.05
N GLU A 56 -11.88 -9.72 -3.54
CA GLU A 56 -12.59 -10.98 -3.83
C GLU A 56 -11.91 -11.81 -4.94
N ASN A 57 -11.27 -11.16 -5.91
CA ASN A 57 -10.54 -11.82 -6.99
C ASN A 57 -9.05 -12.04 -6.67
N ASN A 58 -8.55 -11.52 -5.54
CA ASN A 58 -7.15 -11.74 -5.15
C ASN A 58 -6.91 -13.20 -4.74
N MET A 59 -5.91 -13.82 -5.37
CA MET A 59 -5.45 -15.19 -5.07
C MET A 59 -4.07 -15.22 -4.39
N GLY A 60 -3.41 -14.07 -4.27
CA GLY A 60 -2.04 -13.93 -3.77
C GLY A 60 -1.95 -13.09 -2.50
N ILE A 61 -0.77 -12.50 -2.25
CA ILE A 61 -0.60 -11.51 -1.18
C ILE A 61 -0.80 -10.14 -1.81
N LEU A 62 -1.78 -9.39 -1.31
CA LEU A 62 -2.13 -8.07 -1.79
C LEU A 62 -2.02 -7.07 -0.64
N LEU A 63 -1.27 -5.99 -0.85
CA LEU A 63 -1.25 -4.82 0.02
C LEU A 63 -2.09 -3.72 -0.62
N HIS A 64 -2.98 -3.11 0.16
CA HIS A 64 -3.55 -1.81 -0.12
C HIS A 64 -2.86 -0.78 0.78
N TYR A 65 -2.17 0.18 0.16
CA TYR A 65 -1.37 1.20 0.81
C TYR A 65 -1.98 2.57 0.54
N VAL A 66 -2.18 3.35 1.61
CA VAL A 66 -2.69 4.71 1.54
C VAL A 66 -1.77 5.60 2.37
N TYR A 67 -1.39 6.75 1.80
CA TYR A 67 -0.63 7.79 2.47
C TYR A 67 -1.18 9.16 2.06
N ALA A 68 -1.52 9.99 3.03
CA ALA A 68 -1.92 11.37 2.83
C ALA A 68 -1.17 12.22 3.86
N GLU A 69 -0.24 13.05 3.40
CA GLU A 69 0.70 13.80 4.26
C GLU A 69 0.00 14.58 5.38
N ASP A 70 -1.16 15.17 5.08
CA ASP A 70 -1.93 15.99 6.02
C ASP A 70 -3.08 15.24 6.73
N HIS A 71 -3.34 13.97 6.41
CA HIS A 71 -4.53 13.26 6.92
C HIS A 71 -4.25 11.94 7.63
N GLY A 72 -3.27 11.17 7.18
CA GLY A 72 -3.08 9.83 7.71
C GLY A 72 -2.31 8.87 6.82
N TRP A 73 -2.13 7.65 7.30
CA TRP A 73 -1.69 6.53 6.49
C TRP A 73 -2.32 5.22 6.94
N ALA A 74 -2.46 4.29 6.00
CA ALA A 74 -3.05 3.00 6.26
C ALA A 74 -2.40 1.89 5.42
N ALA A 75 -2.38 0.70 5.99
CA ALA A 75 -1.91 -0.51 5.34
C ALA A 75 -2.86 -1.67 5.64
N LYS A 76 -3.43 -2.26 4.59
CA LYS A 76 -4.24 -3.47 4.66
C LYS A 76 -3.59 -4.56 3.84
N ILE A 77 -3.35 -5.73 4.44
CA ILE A 77 -2.77 -6.89 3.75
C ILE A 77 -3.77 -8.01 3.70
N PHE A 78 -3.93 -8.57 2.50
CA PHE A 78 -4.79 -9.69 2.20
C PHE A 78 -3.98 -10.90 1.75
N LYS A 79 -4.36 -12.09 2.20
CA LYS A 79 -3.87 -13.37 1.71
C LYS A 79 -5.02 -14.10 1.04
N GLY A 80 -5.01 -14.13 -0.29
CA GLY A 80 -6.24 -14.37 -1.05
C GLY A 80 -7.25 -13.26 -0.77
N ASN A 81 -8.49 -13.61 -0.45
CA ASN A 81 -9.52 -12.65 -0.07
C ASN A 81 -9.63 -12.44 1.46
N GLU A 82 -8.73 -13.02 2.26
CA GLU A 82 -8.75 -12.88 3.71
C GLU A 82 -7.90 -11.69 4.16
N LEU A 83 -8.49 -10.77 4.93
CA LEU A 83 -7.76 -9.68 5.58
C LEU A 83 -6.94 -10.23 6.76
N VAL A 84 -5.62 -10.11 6.69
CA VAL A 84 -4.69 -10.66 7.68
C VAL A 84 -3.87 -9.60 8.41
N PHE A 85 -3.91 -8.35 7.94
CA PHE A 85 -3.34 -7.19 8.61
C PHE A 85 -4.16 -5.94 8.27
N ASP A 86 -4.47 -5.12 9.28
CA ASP A 86 -5.24 -3.89 9.14
C ASP A 86 -4.76 -2.86 10.18
N TYR A 87 -4.12 -1.82 9.65
CA TYR A 87 -3.60 -0.69 10.39
C TYR A 87 -4.04 0.62 9.72
N SER A 88 -4.44 1.60 10.53
CA SER A 88 -4.53 3.00 10.11
C SER A 88 -4.06 3.94 11.22
N CYS A 89 -3.54 5.09 10.82
CA CYS A 89 -3.24 6.23 11.66
C CYS A 89 -3.77 7.48 10.96
N GLU A 90 -4.62 8.23 11.63
CA GLU A 90 -5.31 9.40 11.10
C GLU A 90 -5.09 10.59 12.05
N TRP A 91 -4.99 11.80 11.51
CA TRP A 91 -4.75 13.03 12.29
C TRP A 91 -5.49 14.26 11.75
N ASP A 92 -6.61 14.07 11.05
CA ASP A 92 -7.41 15.16 10.48
C ASP A 92 -8.17 15.98 11.55
N GLU A 93 -8.80 15.29 12.52
CA GLU A 93 -9.49 15.93 13.65
C GLU A 93 -8.86 15.58 15.00
N ASP A 94 -8.67 14.29 15.26
CA ASP A 94 -7.99 13.73 16.43
C ASP A 94 -6.90 12.76 15.96
N PHE A 95 -5.78 12.69 16.68
CA PHE A 95 -4.76 11.68 16.44
C PHE A 95 -5.28 10.29 16.86
N LEU A 96 -5.55 9.42 15.88
CA LEU A 96 -6.17 8.13 16.09
C LEU A 96 -5.37 7.02 15.42
N VAL A 97 -4.89 6.07 16.22
CA VAL A 97 -4.25 4.84 15.74
C VAL A 97 -5.20 3.67 15.91
N GLN A 98 -5.49 2.98 14.80
CA GLN A 98 -6.31 1.77 14.78
C GLN A 98 -5.48 0.56 14.36
N LYS A 99 -5.53 -0.48 15.19
CA LYS A 99 -4.83 -1.76 15.02
C LYS A 99 -5.85 -2.90 15.01
N ASN A 100 -6.77 -2.91 14.04
CA ASN A 100 -7.91 -3.83 14.01
C ASN A 100 -7.48 -5.29 13.88
N ILE A 101 -6.54 -5.57 12.97
CA ILE A 101 -5.90 -6.87 12.80
C ILE A 101 -4.40 -6.62 12.77
N PHE A 102 -3.75 -6.72 13.93
CA PHE A 102 -2.33 -6.41 14.06
C PHE A 102 -1.58 -7.61 14.64
N ASN A 103 -1.01 -8.43 13.75
CA ASN A 103 -0.20 -9.57 14.13
C ASN A 103 1.13 -9.55 13.37
N MET A 104 2.17 -9.11 14.06
CA MET A 104 3.53 -9.01 13.52
C MET A 104 4.13 -10.33 13.09
N GLU A 105 3.68 -11.46 13.65
CA GLU A 105 4.16 -12.78 13.22
C GLU A 105 3.67 -13.14 11.81
N ILE A 106 2.47 -12.69 11.43
CA ILE A 106 1.96 -12.87 10.07
C ILE A 106 2.83 -12.08 9.08
N ILE A 107 3.18 -10.84 9.42
CA ILE A 107 4.05 -10.01 8.58
C ILE A 107 5.43 -10.65 8.40
N LYS A 108 6.03 -11.12 9.50
CA LYS A 108 7.31 -11.84 9.48
C LYS A 108 7.25 -13.09 8.61
N GLU A 109 6.13 -13.81 8.63
CA GLU A 109 5.92 -14.99 7.79
C GLU A 109 5.79 -14.62 6.31
N LEU A 110 4.96 -13.62 5.99
CA LEU A 110 4.69 -13.18 4.62
C LEU A 110 5.95 -12.69 3.91
N PHE A 111 6.82 -11.98 4.64
CA PHE A 111 8.03 -11.39 4.09
C PHE A 111 9.33 -12.03 4.59
N LYS A 112 9.26 -13.27 5.06
CA LYS A 112 10.43 -14.01 5.59
C LYS A 112 11.63 -14.09 4.64
N ASN A 113 11.38 -13.97 3.34
CA ASN A 113 12.41 -14.02 2.31
C ASN A 113 13.03 -12.65 1.99
N GLN A 114 12.54 -11.58 2.61
CA GLN A 114 13.10 -10.25 2.53
C GLN A 114 13.98 -9.99 3.76
N SER A 115 15.03 -9.17 3.60
CA SER A 115 15.89 -8.75 4.71
C SER A 115 15.24 -7.62 5.51
N ILE A 116 14.03 -7.87 6.03
CA ILE A 116 13.31 -6.88 6.84
C ILE A 116 14.01 -6.73 8.19
N ASN A 117 14.29 -5.48 8.57
CA ASN A 117 14.64 -5.16 9.94
C ASN A 117 13.35 -5.09 10.77
N ILE A 118 13.03 -6.18 11.48
CA ILE A 118 11.79 -6.30 12.25
C ILE A 118 11.64 -5.17 13.28
N GLU A 119 12.72 -4.78 13.95
CA GLU A 119 12.67 -3.73 14.98
C GLU A 119 12.34 -2.36 14.38
N GLU A 120 12.87 -2.06 13.19
CA GLU A 120 12.51 -0.82 12.46
C GLU A 120 11.09 -0.89 11.89
N PHE A 121 10.68 -2.07 11.45
CA PHE A 121 9.33 -2.29 10.94
C PHE A 121 8.26 -2.15 12.02
N GLU A 122 8.48 -2.68 13.22
CA GLU A 122 7.53 -2.57 14.34
C GLU A 122 7.35 -1.10 14.78
N LYS A 123 8.43 -0.32 14.80
CA LYS A 123 8.40 1.13 15.13
C LYS A 123 7.52 1.95 14.21
N CYS A 124 7.31 1.51 12.97
CA CYS A 124 6.43 2.22 12.03
C CYS A 124 5.01 2.39 12.60
N PHE A 125 4.59 1.53 13.53
CA PHE A 125 3.25 1.48 14.08
C PHE A 125 3.15 1.98 15.53
N GLU A 126 4.23 2.51 16.11
CA GLU A 126 4.33 2.90 17.53
C GLU A 126 4.24 4.42 17.76
N ILE A 127 3.77 5.17 16.78
CA ILE A 127 3.63 6.63 16.89
C ILE A 127 2.43 6.93 17.77
N ASP A 128 2.66 7.67 18.85
CA ASP A 128 1.65 7.91 19.88
C ASP A 128 1.13 9.36 19.87
N SER A 129 1.67 10.24 19.01
CA SER A 129 1.21 11.62 18.87
C SER A 129 1.50 12.26 17.52
N GLU A 130 0.73 13.31 17.21
CA GLU A 130 0.92 14.17 16.04
C GLU A 130 2.27 14.92 16.08
N GLU A 131 2.72 15.36 17.26
CA GLU A 131 4.02 16.03 17.43
C GLU A 131 5.17 15.08 17.06
N GLU A 132 5.12 13.83 17.54
CA GLU A 132 6.08 12.80 17.16
C GLU A 132 6.05 12.53 15.65
N TRP A 133 4.87 12.50 15.03
CA TRP A 133 4.74 12.32 13.58
C TRP A 133 5.48 13.41 12.79
N PHE A 134 5.25 14.68 13.12
CA PHE A 134 5.84 15.82 12.39
C PHE A 134 7.35 16.02 12.66
N ASP A 135 7.88 15.48 13.76
CA ASP A 135 9.31 15.53 14.07
C ASP A 135 10.14 14.47 13.30
N LEU A 136 9.49 13.51 12.64
CA LEU A 136 10.18 12.46 11.89
C LEU A 136 10.70 12.99 10.54
N GLU A 137 11.99 12.76 10.26
CA GLU A 137 12.58 13.06 8.96
C GLU A 137 11.95 12.23 7.82
N ASN A 138 11.55 10.99 8.13
CA ASN A 138 10.90 10.08 7.19
C ASN A 138 9.55 9.60 7.75
N PRO A 139 8.43 9.78 7.03
CA PRO A 139 7.13 9.28 7.43
C PRO A 139 7.15 7.77 7.67
N PRO A 140 6.53 7.26 8.73
CA PRO A 140 6.46 5.81 8.97
C PRO A 140 5.76 5.00 7.88
N ALA A 141 4.88 5.61 7.09
CA ALA A 141 4.35 5.00 5.87
C ALA A 141 5.47 4.67 4.86
N TYR A 142 6.45 5.57 4.70
CA TYR A 142 7.61 5.36 3.83
C TYR A 142 8.55 4.31 4.41
N GLN A 143 8.82 4.39 5.72
CA GLN A 143 9.65 3.39 6.40
C GLN A 143 9.05 1.99 6.24
N PHE A 144 7.72 1.85 6.37
CA PHE A 144 7.00 0.61 6.10
C PHE A 144 7.21 0.13 4.66
N ALA A 145 6.97 1.01 3.69
CA ALA A 145 7.08 0.70 2.26
C ALA A 145 8.50 0.24 1.87
N GLU A 146 9.51 0.97 2.34
CA GLU A 146 10.93 0.67 2.10
C GLU A 146 11.35 -0.64 2.73
N ASN A 147 10.92 -0.91 3.97
CA ASN A 147 11.25 -2.15 4.68
C ASN A 147 10.74 -3.39 3.93
N ILE A 148 9.54 -3.33 3.33
CA ILE A 148 9.00 -4.44 2.53
C ILE A 148 9.42 -4.39 1.06
N GLY A 149 10.28 -3.44 0.68
CA GLY A 149 10.86 -3.33 -0.65
C GLY A 149 9.97 -2.71 -1.74
N LEU A 150 8.93 -1.94 -1.38
CA LEU A 150 8.14 -1.19 -2.36
C LEU A 150 9.00 -0.13 -3.05
N VAL A 151 8.84 0.00 -4.37
CA VAL A 151 9.49 1.06 -5.16
C VAL A 151 8.50 2.17 -5.52
N ASN A 152 7.25 1.81 -5.83
CA ASN A 152 6.23 2.77 -6.27
C ASN A 152 5.26 3.05 -5.12
N TYR A 153 5.65 3.79 -4.08
CA TYR A 153 4.79 4.12 -2.93
C TYR A 153 4.61 5.62 -2.68
N ALA A 154 5.51 6.44 -3.21
CA ALA A 154 5.52 7.89 -3.05
C ALA A 154 4.89 8.56 -4.27
N TRP A 155 4.00 9.52 -4.04
CA TRP A 155 3.24 10.20 -5.11
C TRP A 155 2.57 9.24 -6.11
N ILE A 156 2.04 8.11 -5.63
CA ILE A 156 1.35 7.14 -6.50
C ILE A 156 -0.15 7.15 -6.22
N SER A 157 -0.90 7.77 -7.13
CA SER A 157 -2.36 7.73 -7.13
C SER A 157 -2.89 7.64 -8.55
N VAL A 158 -4.15 7.24 -8.74
CA VAL A 158 -4.75 7.23 -10.08
C VAL A 158 -4.71 8.60 -10.74
N ASP A 159 -4.89 9.67 -9.97
CA ASP A 159 -4.89 11.04 -10.48
C ASP A 159 -3.51 11.44 -11.00
N TYR A 160 -2.44 11.14 -10.26
CA TYR A 160 -1.06 11.43 -10.68
C TYR A 160 -0.64 10.56 -11.87
N VAL A 161 -0.99 9.28 -11.88
CA VAL A 161 -0.67 8.38 -13.00
C VAL A 161 -1.40 8.83 -14.27
N SER A 162 -2.66 9.25 -14.16
CA SER A 162 -3.46 9.70 -15.30
C SER A 162 -2.97 11.00 -15.95
N GLN A 163 -2.19 11.78 -15.21
CA GLN A 163 -1.60 13.05 -15.65
C GLN A 163 -0.13 12.89 -16.09
N ASP A 164 0.39 11.66 -16.15
CA ASP A 164 1.81 11.34 -16.41
C ASP A 164 2.77 12.04 -15.43
N GLU A 165 2.33 12.27 -14.18
CA GLU A 165 3.12 12.95 -13.14
C GLU A 165 3.96 11.99 -12.29
N VAL A 166 3.86 10.68 -12.55
CA VAL A 166 4.63 9.65 -11.84
C VAL A 166 5.86 9.21 -12.65
N PRO A 167 7.00 8.91 -12.00
CA PRO A 167 8.11 8.27 -12.66
C PRO A 167 7.79 6.79 -12.98
N GLY A 168 8.31 6.30 -14.10
CA GLY A 168 8.27 4.88 -14.44
C GLY A 168 7.38 4.54 -15.65
N GLU A 169 7.45 3.28 -16.06
CA GLU A 169 6.62 2.74 -17.14
C GLU A 169 5.46 1.93 -16.55
N PHE A 170 4.26 2.19 -17.07
CA PHE A 170 3.05 1.48 -16.69
C PHE A 170 2.23 1.07 -17.91
N THR A 171 1.37 0.07 -17.72
CA THR A 171 0.41 -0.42 -18.72
C THR A 171 -0.99 0.06 -18.34
N VAL A 172 -1.69 0.67 -19.30
CA VAL A 172 -3.08 1.11 -19.13
C VAL A 172 -4.03 -0.07 -19.29
N ILE A 173 -4.97 -0.21 -18.35
CA ILE A 173 -6.04 -1.22 -18.37
C ILE A 173 -7.38 -0.49 -18.50
N ASP A 174 -8.06 -0.71 -19.63
CA ASP A 174 -9.29 -0.02 -20.05
C ASP A 174 -10.51 -0.92 -20.10
#